data_AF-A0A336MVH8-F1
#
_entry.id   AF-A0A336MVH8-F1
#
_cell.length_a   1.000
_cell.length_b   1.000
_cell.length_c   1.000
_cell.angle_alpha   90.00
_cell.angle_beta   90.00
_cell.angle_gamma   90.00
#
_symmetry.space_group_name_H-M   'P 1'
#
loop_
_entity.id
_entity.type
_entity.pdbx_description
1 polymer ?
#
loop_
_entity_poly.entity_id
_entity_poly.type
_entity_poly.pdbx_seq_one_letter_code
_entity_poly.pdbx_strand_id
1 'polypeptide(L)'
;MSRFISIFLVQLIVCLSLANAYKILCFYPTLSRSQLVFSQPLLMALAEKGHQVTVVSPFSLGKSLENYNDVVIPVDFEKHSEMAASIAKGESSGNPLIILRGTVKSILDGTNETLNHPDFQKIMQEEKFDVVINGFILYDFQLGLATHFGCPSIMILSAPVLGILNDVVGQPLHPESVPSFLTKFKGKMNFF
;
A
#
# COMPACT_ATOMS: atom_id res chain seq x y z
N MET A 1 1.29 -33.06 -43.48
CA MET A 1 0.26 -32.31 -42.72
C MET A 1 0.42 -32.45 -41.20
N SER A 2 0.54 -33.66 -40.63
CA SER A 2 0.63 -33.83 -39.16
C SER A 2 1.85 -33.14 -38.50
N ARG A 3 3.02 -33.12 -39.15
CA ARG A 3 4.24 -32.47 -38.61
C ARG A 3 4.09 -30.96 -38.43
N PHE A 4 3.40 -30.28 -39.36
CA PHE A 4 3.15 -28.83 -39.25
C PHE A 4 2.17 -28.51 -38.12
N ILE A 5 1.17 -29.36 -37.91
CA ILE A 5 0.21 -29.23 -36.81
C ILE A 5 0.92 -29.40 -35.46
N SER A 6 1.82 -30.38 -35.32
CA SER A 6 2.61 -30.55 -34.10
C SER A 6 3.53 -29.36 -33.81
N ILE A 7 4.21 -28.79 -34.82
CA ILE A 7 5.08 -27.62 -34.63
C ILE A 7 4.24 -26.41 -34.16
N PHE A 8 3.09 -26.19 -34.79
CA PHE A 8 2.18 -25.10 -34.41
C PHE A 8 1.65 -25.27 -32.97
N LEU A 9 1.26 -26.49 -32.58
CA LEU A 9 0.82 -26.79 -31.21
C LEU A 9 1.92 -26.55 -30.18
N VAL A 10 3.16 -26.96 -30.46
CA VAL A 10 4.30 -26.71 -29.57
C VAL A 10 4.57 -25.21 -29.43
N GLN A 11 4.55 -24.46 -30.54
CA GLN A 11 4.70 -23.00 -30.50
C GLN A 11 3.58 -22.33 -29.70
N LEU A 12 2.34 -22.77 -29.86
CA LEU A 12 1.20 -22.25 -29.10
C LEU A 12 1.34 -22.53 -27.59
N ILE A 13 1.76 -23.74 -27.22
CA ILE A 13 2.00 -24.12 -25.81
C ILE A 13 3.14 -23.28 -25.21
N VAL A 14 4.23 -23.06 -25.96
CA VAL A 14 5.33 -22.21 -25.49
C VAL A 14 4.86 -20.77 -25.31
N CYS A 15 4.12 -20.20 -26.27
CA CYS A 15 3.56 -18.85 -26.14
C CYS A 15 2.61 -18.72 -24.95
N LEU A 16 1.76 -19.72 -24.68
CA LEU A 16 0.87 -19.73 -23.53
C LEU A 16 1.64 -19.87 -22.21
N SER A 17 2.75 -20.62 -22.19
CA SER A 17 3.60 -20.75 -21.00
C SER A 17 4.37 -19.49 -20.63
N LEU A 18 4.47 -18.52 -21.56
CA LEU A 18 5.08 -17.21 -21.30
C LEU A 18 4.10 -16.22 -20.65
N ALA A 19 2.80 -16.52 -20.62
CA ALA A 19 1.81 -15.70 -19.94
C ALA A 19 1.79 -16.02 -18.43
N ASN A 20 2.46 -15.19 -17.64
CA ASN A 20 2.45 -15.32 -16.18
C ASN A 20 1.33 -14.49 -15.55
N ALA A 21 0.34 -15.17 -14.98
CA ALA A 21 -0.62 -14.58 -14.05
C ALA A 21 -0.02 -14.66 -12.63
N TYR A 22 0.12 -13.51 -11.99
CA TYR A 22 0.72 -13.40 -10.66
C TYR A 22 -0.40 -13.25 -9.63
N LYS A 23 -0.21 -13.80 -8.44
CA LYS A 23 -1.08 -13.58 -7.30
C LYS A 23 -0.50 -12.46 -6.44
N ILE A 24 -1.20 -11.35 -6.40
CA ILE A 24 -0.73 -10.06 -5.86
C ILE A 24 -1.55 -9.71 -4.64
N LEU A 25 -0.88 -9.54 -3.49
CA LEU A 25 -1.50 -8.94 -2.31
C LEU A 25 -1.29 -7.44 -2.34
N CYS A 26 -2.36 -6.67 -2.24
CA CYS A 26 -2.34 -5.22 -2.14
C CYS A 26 -2.80 -4.83 -0.74
N PHE A 27 -1.87 -4.40 0.11
CA PHE A 27 -2.16 -4.10 1.51
C PHE A 27 -2.25 -2.58 1.73
N TYR A 28 -3.47 -2.11 1.98
CA TYR A 28 -3.81 -0.69 2.19
C TYR A 28 -4.64 -0.54 3.47
N PRO A 29 -4.05 -0.74 4.67
CA PRO A 29 -4.74 -0.65 5.96
C PRO A 29 -5.07 0.79 6.39
N THR A 30 -5.29 1.67 5.41
CA THR A 30 -5.27 3.12 5.58
C THR A 30 -6.63 3.69 5.94
N LEU A 31 -6.61 4.68 6.85
CA LEU A 31 -7.73 5.58 7.11
C LEU A 31 -7.93 6.62 5.99
N SER A 32 -7.13 6.60 4.92
CA SER A 32 -7.22 7.60 3.87
C SER A 32 -7.56 6.97 2.53
N ARG A 33 -8.82 7.17 2.09
CA ARG A 33 -9.30 6.69 0.78
C ARG A 33 -8.43 7.18 -0.39
N SER A 34 -7.80 8.35 -0.25
CA SER A 34 -6.98 8.95 -1.31
C SER A 34 -5.78 8.09 -1.70
N GLN A 35 -5.19 7.34 -0.76
CA GLN A 35 -4.04 6.49 -1.04
C GLN A 35 -4.42 5.26 -1.86
N LEU A 36 -5.55 4.63 -1.54
CA LEU A 36 -6.06 3.54 -2.37
C LEU A 36 -6.46 4.06 -3.75
N VAL A 37 -7.19 5.18 -3.82
CA VAL A 37 -7.64 5.77 -5.10
C VAL A 37 -6.46 6.12 -6.01
N PHE A 38 -5.33 6.54 -5.46
CA PHE A 38 -4.12 6.79 -6.24
C PHE A 38 -3.59 5.51 -6.92
N SER A 39 -3.52 4.40 -6.18
CA SER A 39 -3.02 3.12 -6.71
C SER A 39 -4.07 2.32 -7.48
N GLN A 40 -5.36 2.59 -7.28
CA GLN A 40 -6.46 1.80 -7.80
C GLN A 40 -6.43 1.61 -9.33
N PRO A 41 -6.12 2.62 -10.17
CA PRO A 41 -5.98 2.42 -11.61
C PRO A 41 -4.91 1.38 -11.97
N LEU A 42 -3.78 1.35 -11.24
CA LEU A 42 -2.74 0.35 -11.43
C LEU A 42 -3.24 -1.05 -11.04
N LEU A 43 -3.89 -1.17 -9.89
CA LEU A 43 -4.39 -2.45 -9.38
C LEU A 43 -5.46 -3.05 -10.32
N MET A 44 -6.34 -2.21 -10.85
CA MET A 44 -7.32 -2.60 -11.86
C MET A 44 -6.65 -3.05 -13.16
N ALA A 45 -5.67 -2.29 -13.66
CA ALA A 45 -4.95 -2.66 -14.88
C ALA A 45 -4.18 -3.99 -14.73
N LEU A 46 -3.68 -4.31 -13.53
CA LEU A 46 -3.08 -5.62 -13.25
C LEU A 46 -4.11 -6.74 -13.31
N ALA A 47 -5.30 -6.54 -12.73
CA ALA A 47 -6.38 -7.51 -12.79
C ALA A 47 -6.89 -7.73 -14.23
N GLU A 48 -7.04 -6.65 -15.00
CA GLU A 48 -7.43 -6.70 -16.43
C GLU A 48 -6.40 -7.43 -17.30
N LYS A 49 -5.12 -7.45 -16.88
CA LYS A 49 -4.06 -8.23 -17.53
C LYS A 49 -4.01 -9.71 -17.09
N GLY A 50 -4.94 -10.14 -16.24
CA GLY A 50 -5.07 -11.53 -15.79
C GLY A 50 -4.31 -11.87 -14.51
N HIS A 51 -3.71 -10.89 -13.81
CA HIS A 51 -3.15 -11.14 -12.48
C HIS A 51 -4.27 -11.24 -11.43
N GLN A 52 -4.13 -12.13 -10.45
CA GLN A 52 -5.06 -12.24 -9.32
C GLN A 52 -4.70 -11.19 -8.27
N VAL A 53 -5.47 -10.11 -8.21
CA VAL A 53 -5.24 -8.98 -7.31
C VAL A 53 -6.17 -9.09 -6.12
N THR A 54 -5.60 -9.27 -4.92
CA THR A 54 -6.34 -9.22 -3.65
C THR A 54 -6.04 -7.92 -2.94
N VAL A 55 -7.04 -7.08 -2.71
CA VAL A 55 -6.90 -5.76 -2.09
C VAL A 55 -7.49 -5.77 -0.70
N VAL A 56 -6.63 -5.62 0.31
CA VAL A 56 -7.03 -5.52 1.71
C VAL A 56 -7.10 -4.04 2.08
N SER A 57 -8.30 -3.52 2.31
CA SER A 57 -8.50 -2.13 2.73
C SER A 57 -9.87 -1.89 3.36
N PRO A 58 -10.13 -0.73 4.00
CA PRO A 58 -11.46 -0.38 4.49
C PRO A 58 -12.46 0.01 3.39
N PHE A 59 -12.02 0.07 2.14
CA PHE A 59 -12.80 0.59 1.03
C PHE A 59 -13.00 -0.48 -0.04
N SER A 60 -14.17 -0.49 -0.66
CA SER A 60 -14.44 -1.33 -1.82
C SER A 60 -14.28 -0.55 -3.13
N LEU A 61 -13.95 -1.26 -4.20
CA LEU A 61 -13.95 -0.76 -5.58
C LEU A 61 -15.37 -0.33 -6.02
N GLY A 62 -16.41 -0.93 -5.42
CA GLY A 62 -17.82 -0.61 -5.70
C GLY A 62 -18.34 -1.14 -7.04
N LYS A 63 -17.51 -1.86 -7.80
CA LYS A 63 -17.89 -2.59 -9.01
C LYS A 63 -17.18 -3.94 -9.04
N SER A 64 -17.81 -4.92 -9.69
CA SER A 64 -17.19 -6.22 -9.92
C SER A 64 -16.17 -6.11 -11.06
N LEU A 65 -14.98 -6.66 -10.87
CA LEU A 65 -13.92 -6.78 -11.86
C LEU A 65 -13.30 -8.18 -11.74
N GLU A 66 -13.15 -8.86 -12.86
CA GLU A 66 -12.53 -10.20 -12.88
C GLU A 66 -11.10 -10.14 -12.35
N ASN A 67 -10.69 -11.17 -11.61
CA ASN A 67 -9.37 -11.26 -10.97
C ASN A 67 -9.05 -10.14 -9.97
N TYR A 68 -10.04 -9.34 -9.55
CA TYR A 68 -9.90 -8.31 -8.54
C TYR A 68 -10.80 -8.64 -7.34
N ASN A 69 -10.18 -8.95 -6.19
CA ASN A 69 -10.86 -9.35 -4.97
C ASN A 69 -10.66 -8.29 -3.88
N ASP A 70 -11.73 -7.63 -3.46
CA ASP A 70 -11.70 -6.74 -2.30
C ASP A 70 -11.93 -7.54 -1.01
N VAL A 71 -10.99 -7.40 -0.07
CA VAL A 71 -11.11 -7.86 1.30
C VAL A 71 -11.32 -6.62 2.17
N VAL A 72 -12.59 -6.31 2.42
CA VAL A 72 -13.00 -5.08 3.09
C VAL A 72 -12.91 -5.27 4.60
N ILE A 73 -11.89 -4.67 5.23
CA ILE A 73 -11.73 -4.68 6.68
C ILE A 73 -11.96 -3.25 7.17
N PRO A 74 -13.14 -2.97 7.75
CA PRO A 74 -13.45 -1.63 8.24
C PRO A 74 -12.51 -1.27 9.39
N VAL A 75 -12.01 -0.04 9.35
CA VAL A 75 -11.24 0.54 10.45
C VAL A 75 -12.10 1.65 11.04
N ASP A 76 -12.19 1.70 12.38
CA ASP A 76 -13.00 2.70 13.07
C ASP A 76 -12.33 4.09 13.01
N PHE A 77 -12.76 4.90 12.05
CA PHE A 77 -12.24 6.24 11.83
C PHE A 77 -12.45 7.17 13.02
N GLU A 78 -13.55 7.01 13.77
CA GLU A 78 -13.86 7.88 14.90
C GLU A 78 -13.01 7.54 16.12
N LYS A 79 -12.81 6.24 16.36
CA LYS A 79 -11.95 5.73 17.44
C LYS A 79 -10.49 6.09 17.23
N HIS A 80 -10.03 6.05 15.97
CA HIS A 80 -8.61 6.21 15.68
C HIS A 80 -8.21 7.61 15.27
N SER A 81 -9.10 8.46 14.77
CA SER A 81 -8.73 9.82 14.36
C SER A 81 -8.55 10.76 15.56
N GLU A 82 -7.33 10.85 16.08
CA GLU A 82 -6.97 11.87 17.07
C GLU A 82 -7.19 13.28 16.51
N MET A 83 -7.07 13.47 15.20
CA MET A 83 -7.41 14.74 14.55
C MET A 83 -8.92 15.03 14.68
N ALA A 84 -9.80 14.07 14.40
CA ALA A 84 -11.24 14.25 14.60
C ALA A 84 -11.58 14.48 16.08
N ALA A 85 -10.94 13.75 16.99
CA ALA A 85 -11.09 13.95 18.43
C ALA A 85 -10.61 15.35 18.89
N SER A 86 -9.50 15.84 18.36
CA SER A 86 -8.95 17.17 18.66
C SER A 86 -9.80 18.31 18.08
N ILE A 87 -10.36 18.13 16.87
CA ILE A 87 -11.30 19.06 16.25
C ILE A 87 -12.61 19.08 17.04
N ALA A 88 -13.14 17.92 17.42
CA ALA A 88 -14.35 17.80 18.23
C ALA A 88 -14.19 18.42 19.63
N LYS A 89 -12.98 18.38 20.20
CA LYS A 89 -12.64 19.05 21.47
C LYS A 89 -12.32 20.54 21.33
N GLY A 90 -12.28 21.09 20.11
CA GLY A 90 -11.86 22.48 19.87
C GLY A 90 -10.37 22.72 20.15
N GLU A 91 -9.59 21.66 20.34
CA GLU A 91 -8.18 21.65 20.75
C GLU A 91 -7.26 21.61 19.53
N SER A 92 -7.63 22.23 18.41
CA SER A 92 -6.76 22.30 17.22
C SER A 92 -5.49 23.11 17.55
N SER A 93 -4.56 22.45 18.24
CA SER A 93 -3.22 22.93 18.39
C SER A 93 -2.63 22.80 17.00
N GLY A 94 -2.39 23.93 16.32
CA GLY A 94 -1.65 23.97 15.06
C GLY A 94 -0.18 23.53 15.22
N ASN A 95 0.14 22.73 16.24
CA ASN A 95 1.45 22.16 16.51
C ASN A 95 1.63 20.92 15.62
N PRO A 96 2.54 20.98 14.62
CA PRO A 96 2.76 19.88 13.69
C PRO A 96 3.18 18.57 14.36
N LEU A 97 3.84 18.63 15.53
CA LEU A 97 4.29 17.43 16.24
C LEU A 97 3.13 16.67 16.90
N ILE A 98 2.14 17.39 17.43
CA ILE A 98 0.95 16.76 18.02
C ILE A 98 0.11 16.12 16.92
N ILE A 99 -0.07 16.83 15.81
CA ILE A 99 -0.77 16.31 14.62
C ILE A 99 -0.05 15.08 14.06
N LEU A 100 1.28 15.11 13.94
CA LEU A 100 2.06 13.97 13.46
C LEU A 100 1.92 12.78 14.41
N ARG A 101 2.08 12.98 15.72
CA ARG A 101 1.97 11.91 16.71
C ARG A 101 0.60 11.23 16.63
N GLY A 102 -0.46 12.02 16.60
CA GLY A 102 -1.81 11.48 16.50
C GLY A 102 -2.03 10.74 15.20
N THR A 103 -1.60 11.30 14.08
CA THR A 103 -1.66 10.64 12.76
C THR A 103 -0.93 9.30 12.77
N VAL A 104 0.30 9.24 13.26
CA VAL A 104 1.08 7.99 13.36
C VAL A 104 0.35 6.97 14.23
N LYS A 105 -0.16 7.38 15.40
CA LYS A 105 -0.91 6.50 16.29
C LYS A 105 -2.17 5.95 15.63
N SER A 106 -2.97 6.81 14.98
CA SER A 106 -4.18 6.41 14.25
C SER A 106 -3.91 5.31 13.23
N ILE A 107 -2.83 5.48 12.47
CA ILE A 107 -2.51 4.53 11.40
C ILE A 107 -1.96 3.22 11.99
N LEU A 108 -1.13 3.27 13.05
CA LEU A 108 -0.64 2.07 13.74
C LEU A 108 -1.79 1.27 14.34
N ASP A 109 -2.71 1.92 15.06
CA ASP A 109 -3.85 1.24 15.69
C ASP A 109 -4.78 0.62 14.65
N GLY A 110 -5.13 1.36 13.59
CA GLY A 110 -5.97 0.84 12.50
C GLY A 110 -5.31 -0.30 11.72
N THR A 111 -4.00 -0.24 11.53
CA THR A 111 -3.28 -1.35 10.90
C THR A 111 -3.18 -2.55 11.83
N ASN A 112 -2.97 -2.35 13.13
CA ASN A 112 -2.97 -3.44 14.09
C ASN A 112 -4.33 -4.16 14.12
N GLU A 113 -5.44 -3.42 14.05
CA GLU A 113 -6.78 -4.02 13.90
C GLU A 113 -6.90 -4.81 12.60
N THR A 114 -6.42 -4.27 11.47
CA THR A 114 -6.43 -4.97 10.18
C THR A 114 -5.61 -6.26 10.22
N LEU A 115 -4.39 -6.21 10.79
CA LEU A 115 -3.50 -7.37 10.90
C LEU A 115 -4.09 -8.47 11.77
N ASN A 116 -4.81 -8.12 12.84
CA ASN A 116 -5.43 -9.09 13.76
C ASN A 116 -6.85 -9.49 13.33
N HIS A 117 -7.40 -8.92 12.26
CA HIS A 117 -8.74 -9.24 11.79
C HIS A 117 -8.81 -10.70 11.31
N PRO A 118 -9.86 -11.48 11.65
CA PRO A 118 -9.99 -12.87 11.24
C PRO A 118 -9.82 -13.11 9.74
N ASP A 119 -10.37 -12.23 8.89
CA ASP A 119 -10.25 -12.35 7.43
C ASP A 119 -8.82 -12.18 6.95
N PHE A 120 -8.04 -11.26 7.54
CA PHE A 120 -6.64 -11.10 7.19
C PHE A 120 -5.78 -12.23 7.77
N GLN A 121 -6.10 -12.70 8.98
CA GLN A 121 -5.46 -13.87 9.56
C GLN A 121 -5.65 -15.12 8.70
N LYS A 122 -6.83 -15.28 8.10
CA LYS A 122 -7.09 -16.35 7.13
C LYS A 122 -6.18 -16.24 5.91
N ILE A 123 -6.04 -15.03 5.33
CA ILE A 123 -5.11 -14.78 4.22
C ILE A 123 -3.68 -15.12 4.61
N MET A 124 -3.24 -14.67 5.79
CA MET A 124 -1.89 -14.94 6.30
C MET A 124 -1.60 -16.44 6.46
N GLN A 125 -2.60 -17.26 6.75
CA GLN A 125 -2.43 -18.70 7.02
C GLN A 125 -2.64 -19.58 5.79
N GLU A 126 -3.61 -19.24 4.94
CA GLU A 126 -4.09 -20.12 3.87
C GLU A 126 -3.56 -19.71 2.49
N GLU A 127 -3.19 -18.44 2.31
CA GLU A 127 -2.86 -17.90 0.99
C GLU A 127 -1.35 -17.77 0.74
N LYS A 128 -0.98 -17.76 -0.54
CA LYS A 128 0.36 -17.44 -1.01
C LYS A 128 0.28 -16.35 -2.07
N PHE A 129 1.31 -15.52 -2.12
CA PHE A 129 1.42 -14.41 -3.06
C PHE A 129 2.80 -14.38 -3.67
N ASP A 130 2.87 -13.97 -4.93
CA ASP A 130 4.13 -13.80 -5.66
C ASP A 130 4.74 -12.41 -5.44
N VAL A 131 3.94 -11.44 -5.01
CA VAL A 131 4.38 -10.08 -4.70
C VAL A 131 3.37 -9.39 -3.77
N VAL A 132 3.89 -8.56 -2.87
CA VAL A 132 3.10 -7.70 -1.98
C VAL A 132 3.28 -6.24 -2.39
N ILE A 133 2.18 -5.56 -2.74
CA ILE A 133 2.12 -4.12 -2.99
C ILE A 133 1.58 -3.43 -1.73
N ASN A 134 2.42 -2.60 -1.12
CA ASN A 134 2.07 -1.86 0.09
C ASN A 134 1.80 -0.38 -0.22
N GLY A 135 0.65 0.12 0.22
CA GLY A 135 0.42 1.56 0.29
C GLY A 135 1.19 2.14 1.47
N PHE A 136 2.36 2.72 1.21
CA PHE A 136 3.26 3.17 2.29
C PHE A 136 2.77 4.45 2.95
N ILE A 137 2.78 4.48 4.29
CA ILE A 137 2.47 5.66 5.08
C ILE A 137 3.32 5.68 6.35
N LEU A 138 4.29 6.59 6.43
CA LEU A 138 5.03 6.93 7.66
C LEU A 138 5.78 5.79 8.39
N TYR A 139 5.64 4.53 7.99
CA TYR A 139 6.27 3.36 8.62
C TYR A 139 6.48 2.24 7.59
N ASP A 140 7.38 1.31 7.92
CA ASP A 140 7.87 0.24 7.04
C ASP A 140 7.51 -1.18 7.51
N PHE A 141 6.79 -1.36 8.62
CA PHE A 141 6.44 -2.71 9.12
C PHE A 141 5.71 -3.59 8.09
N GLN A 142 5.03 -2.98 7.12
CA GLN A 142 4.34 -3.67 6.02
C GLN A 142 5.32 -4.49 5.16
N LEU A 143 6.62 -4.15 5.18
CA LEU A 143 7.67 -4.96 4.55
C LEU A 143 7.78 -6.35 5.20
N GLY A 144 7.36 -6.51 6.46
CA GLY A 144 7.30 -7.81 7.13
C GLY A 144 6.34 -8.79 6.45
N LEU A 145 5.33 -8.32 5.72
CA LEU A 145 4.41 -9.18 4.97
C LEU A 145 5.14 -9.92 3.84
N ALA A 146 6.07 -9.26 3.15
CA ALA A 146 6.88 -9.90 2.11
C ALA A 146 7.73 -11.03 2.68
N THR A 147 8.32 -10.84 3.88
CA THR A 147 9.04 -11.90 4.59
C THR A 147 8.11 -13.06 4.95
N HIS A 148 6.89 -12.77 5.44
CA HIS A 148 5.90 -13.78 5.79
C HIS A 148 5.49 -14.65 4.59
N PHE A 149 5.19 -14.02 3.45
CA PHE A 149 4.80 -14.73 2.22
C PHE A 149 5.98 -15.26 1.41
N GLY A 150 7.22 -14.93 1.77
CA GLY A 150 8.43 -15.34 1.06
C GLY A 150 8.55 -14.74 -0.34
N CYS A 151 8.06 -13.51 -0.54
CA CYS A 151 7.97 -12.87 -1.84
C CYS A 151 8.46 -11.40 -1.81
N PRO A 152 8.80 -10.78 -2.95
CA PRO A 152 9.22 -9.37 -2.98
C PRO A 152 8.11 -8.41 -2.56
N SER A 153 8.51 -7.24 -2.02
CA SER A 153 7.62 -6.12 -1.71
C SER A 153 7.82 -4.95 -2.67
N ILE A 154 6.72 -4.31 -3.05
CA ILE A 154 6.69 -3.03 -3.78
C ILE A 154 5.98 -2.01 -2.90
N MET A 155 6.62 -0.87 -2.65
CA MET A 155 5.99 0.25 -1.93
C MET A 155 5.49 1.30 -2.91
N ILE A 156 4.23 1.71 -2.77
CA ILE A 156 3.64 2.80 -3.54
C ILE A 156 3.31 3.95 -2.59
N LEU A 157 3.79 5.13 -2.96
CA LEU A 157 3.62 6.36 -2.21
C LEU A 157 2.81 7.35 -3.05
N SER A 158 1.72 7.86 -2.49
CA SER A 158 0.93 8.94 -3.11
C SER A 158 1.42 10.35 -2.70
N ALA A 159 2.38 10.42 -1.78
CA ALA A 159 2.93 11.66 -1.24
C ALA A 159 4.46 11.73 -1.47
N PRO A 160 5.06 12.93 -1.47
CA PRO A 160 6.50 13.09 -1.55
C PRO A 160 7.22 12.26 -0.48
N VAL A 161 8.38 11.73 -0.84
CA VAL A 161 9.22 10.93 0.05
C VAL A 161 9.58 11.77 1.28
N LEU A 162 9.03 11.40 2.43
CA LEU A 162 9.39 11.99 3.71
C LEU A 162 10.81 11.53 4.05
N GLY A 163 11.57 12.34 4.79
CA GLY A 163 12.95 12.00 5.16
C GLY A 163 13.10 10.63 5.83
N ILE A 164 12.06 10.13 6.50
CA ILE A 164 12.02 8.79 7.12
C ILE A 164 12.18 7.66 6.09
N LEU A 165 11.66 7.84 4.87
CA LEU A 165 11.76 6.85 3.80
C LEU A 165 13.11 6.86 3.09
N ASN A 166 13.84 7.98 3.16
CA ASN A 166 15.09 8.13 2.43
C ASN A 166 16.11 7.06 2.85
N ASP A 167 16.18 6.74 4.14
CA ASP A 167 17.01 5.65 4.64
C ASP A 167 16.54 4.28 4.12
N VAL A 168 15.22 4.05 4.05
CA VAL A 168 14.63 2.80 3.56
C VAL A 168 14.94 2.55 2.08
N VAL A 169 14.97 3.60 1.26
CA VAL A 169 15.24 3.50 -0.18
C VAL A 169 16.69 3.84 -0.56
N GLY A 170 17.55 4.07 0.43
CA GLY A 170 18.96 4.43 0.22
C GLY A 170 19.17 5.79 -0.46
N GLN A 171 18.19 6.70 -0.38
CA GLN A 171 18.28 8.05 -0.91
C GLN A 171 19.01 8.95 0.09
N PRO A 172 20.16 9.55 -0.26
CA PRO A 172 20.85 10.47 0.66
C PRO A 172 19.99 11.72 0.92
N LEU A 173 19.84 12.06 2.20
CA LEU A 173 19.19 13.29 2.63
C LEU A 173 20.16 14.47 2.50
N HIS A 174 19.73 15.52 1.78
CA HIS A 174 20.39 16.82 1.80
C HIS A 174 19.52 17.81 2.59
N PRO A 175 19.65 17.85 3.94
CA PRO A 175 18.84 18.71 4.81
C PRO A 175 19.01 20.20 4.52
N GLU A 176 20.06 20.53 3.75
CA GLU A 176 20.44 21.82 3.17
C GLU A 176 19.52 22.29 2.04
N SER A 177 18.75 21.39 1.42
CA SER A 177 18.05 21.66 0.16
C SER A 177 16.55 21.33 0.17
N VAL A 178 16.09 20.49 1.10
CA VAL A 178 14.66 20.18 1.26
C VAL A 178 14.21 20.47 2.70
N PRO A 179 13.42 21.53 2.94
CA PRO A 179 12.91 21.81 4.28
C PRO A 179 12.01 20.68 4.75
N SER A 180 12.21 20.23 5.99
CA SER A 180 11.34 19.22 6.60
C SER A 180 9.94 19.80 6.80
N PHE A 181 8.92 19.01 6.49
CA PHE A 181 7.51 19.38 6.71
C PHE A 181 7.18 19.66 8.20
N LEU A 182 8.03 19.19 9.13
CA LEU A 182 7.91 19.46 10.56
C LEU A 182 8.40 20.85 10.97
N THR A 183 9.11 21.53 10.07
CA THR A 183 9.66 22.86 10.32
C THR A 183 8.80 23.93 9.67
N LYS A 184 8.89 25.16 10.19
CA LYS A 184 8.20 26.33 9.60
C LYS A 184 8.91 26.89 8.36
N PHE A 185 10.07 26.35 8.01
CA PHE A 185 10.89 26.86 6.92
C PHE A 185 10.22 26.57 5.57
N LYS A 186 10.09 27.62 4.74
CA LYS A 186 9.59 27.54 3.38
C LYS A 186 10.58 28.26 2.48
N GLY A 187 11.01 27.65 1.37
CA GLY A 187 11.85 28.31 0.35
C GLY A 187 13.33 27.88 0.35
N LYS A 188 14.19 28.74 -0.23
CA LYS A 188 15.64 28.51 -0.36
C LYS A 188 16.27 28.38 1.02
N MET A 189 16.84 27.21 1.29
CA MET A 189 17.66 26.97 2.47
C MET A 189 19.10 27.36 2.17
N ASN A 190 19.68 28.15 3.06
CA ASN A 190 21.06 28.61 2.99
C ASN A 190 21.83 28.01 4.17
N PHE A 191 23.11 27.72 3.95
CA PHE A 191 24.04 27.22 4.97
C PHE A 191 24.42 28.28 6.02
N PHE A 192 23.89 29.51 5.92
CA PHE A 192 24.30 30.70 6.65
C PHE A 192 23.12 31.33 7.42
#